data_AF-A0A928JMA5-F1
#
_entry.id   AF-A0A928JMA5-F1
#
_cell.length_a   1.000
_cell.length_b   1.000
_cell.length_c   1.000
_cell.angle_alpha   90.00
_cell.angle_beta   90.00
_cell.angle_gamma   90.00
#
_symmetry.space_group_name_H-M   'P 1'
#
loop_
_entity.id
_entity.type
_entity.pdbx_description
1 polymer ?
#
loop_
_entity_poly.entity_id
_entity_poly.type
_entity_poly.pdbx_seq_one_letter_code
_entity_poly.pdbx_strand_id
1 'polypeptide(L)'
;MTTTSIIMTIICLALIAFCCWAIFKRANNDHKAKTQYDERQNVIRGRGYMFGFWTVLVFLGILFIMETFGITLPVAPFSLGFIGAILGATVMSVYTVWNGAYWGLNNNRKQYIIIFAFLLLFNLIPIIGTWKTEGFLNVIQGTSLVNIGVEFMLIALGAALLLRQMKDKNEEAEG
;
A
#
# COMPACT_ATOMS: atom_id res chain seq x y z
N MET A 1 11.91 27.04 -11.22
CA MET A 1 12.42 26.15 -10.15
C MET A 1 13.85 26.59 -9.87
N THR A 2 14.18 27.04 -8.65
CA THR A 2 15.52 27.57 -8.34
C THR A 2 16.45 26.43 -7.91
N THR A 3 17.77 26.60 -8.09
CA THR A 3 18.80 25.64 -7.65
C THR A 3 18.66 25.27 -6.18
N THR A 4 18.23 26.23 -5.35
CA THR A 4 17.92 26.02 -3.92
C THR A 4 16.74 25.07 -3.69
N SER A 5 15.65 25.18 -4.45
CA SER A 5 14.51 24.26 -4.37
C SER A 5 14.89 22.83 -4.77
N ILE A 6 15.77 22.68 -5.76
CA ILE A 6 16.27 21.37 -6.21
C ILE A 6 17.11 20.72 -5.10
N ILE A 7 18.06 21.46 -4.50
CA ILE A 7 18.90 20.95 -3.41
C ILE A 7 18.05 20.52 -2.21
N MET A 8 17.06 21.32 -1.81
CA MET A 8 16.15 20.96 -0.71
C MET A 8 15.34 19.70 -1.01
N THR A 9 14.87 19.54 -2.25
CA THR A 9 14.13 18.34 -2.66
C THR A 9 15.01 17.09 -2.57
N ILE A 10 16.26 17.17 -3.03
CA ILE A 10 17.22 16.06 -2.96
C ILE A 10 17.52 15.69 -1.50
N ILE A 11 17.73 16.67 -0.62
CA ILE A 11 17.96 16.43 0.80
C ILE A 11 16.74 15.74 1.44
N CYS A 12 15.52 16.20 1.15
CA CYS A 12 14.30 15.56 1.65
C CYS A 12 14.19 14.10 1.20
N LEU A 13 14.45 13.81 -0.08
CA LEU A 13 14.42 12.44 -0.60
C LEU A 13 15.48 11.54 0.06
N ALA A 14 16.69 12.07 0.27
CA ALA A 14 17.76 11.33 0.96
C ALA A 14 17.39 11.02 2.42
N LEU A 15 16.78 11.97 3.13
CA LEU A 15 16.32 11.76 4.50
C LEU A 15 15.19 10.72 4.57
N ILE A 16 14.23 10.77 3.64
CA ILE A 16 13.16 9.77 3.55
C ILE A 16 13.75 8.38 3.31
N ALA A 17 14.66 8.25 2.36
CA ALA A 17 15.33 6.97 2.06
C ALA A 17 16.10 6.43 3.28
N PHE A 18 16.81 7.29 4.00
CA PHE A 18 17.52 6.91 5.23
C PHE A 18 16.57 6.47 6.33
N CYS A 19 15.47 7.20 6.55
CA CYS A 19 14.43 6.84 7.51
C CYS A 19 13.80 5.50 7.16
N CYS A 20 13.42 5.27 5.90
CA CYS A 20 12.89 3.99 5.43
C CYS A 20 13.90 2.86 5.71
N TRP A 21 15.17 3.04 5.34
CA TRP A 21 16.21 2.07 5.60
C TRP A 21 16.33 1.74 7.11
N ALA A 22 16.36 2.76 7.97
CA ALA A 22 16.46 2.57 9.42
C ALA A 22 15.23 1.85 10.00
N ILE A 23 14.02 2.20 9.53
CA ILE A 23 12.77 1.55 9.92
C ILE A 23 12.78 0.08 9.52
N PHE A 24 13.06 -0.26 8.26
CA PHE A 24 13.11 -1.65 7.80
C PHE A 24 14.19 -2.46 8.52
N LYS A 25 15.36 -1.86 8.76
CA LYS A 25 16.43 -2.48 9.53
C LYS A 25 15.96 -2.84 10.95
N ARG A 26 15.21 -1.96 11.62
CA ARG A 26 14.70 -2.21 12.96
C ARG A 26 13.49 -3.15 12.99
N ALA A 27 12.71 -3.18 11.91
CA ALA A 27 11.52 -4.02 11.78
C ALA A 27 11.85 -5.52 11.61
N ASN A 28 13.07 -5.85 11.18
CA ASN A 28 13.54 -7.23 11.07
C ASN A 28 14.34 -7.64 12.31
N ASN A 29 14.11 -8.86 12.80
CA ASN A 29 14.73 -9.44 13.98
C ASN A 29 16.25 -9.60 13.84
N ASP A 30 16.75 -9.81 12.62
CA ASP A 30 18.18 -9.96 12.31
C ASP A 30 18.86 -8.62 11.98
N HIS A 31 18.15 -7.51 12.12
CA HIS A 31 18.62 -6.17 11.80
C HIS A 31 19.17 -5.99 10.38
N LYS A 32 18.72 -6.82 9.44
CA LYS A 32 18.96 -6.61 8.01
C LYS A 32 17.81 -5.83 7.42
N ALA A 33 18.09 -4.89 6.52
CA ALA A 33 17.04 -4.12 5.85
C ALA A 33 16.18 -4.99 4.90
N LYS A 34 16.72 -6.10 4.40
CA LYS A 34 16.03 -7.01 3.47
C LYS A 34 15.22 -8.06 4.24
N THR A 35 13.94 -8.16 3.92
CA THR A 35 13.08 -9.27 4.38
C THR A 35 13.42 -10.57 3.63
N GLN A 36 13.47 -11.67 4.36
CA GLN A 36 13.80 -13.00 3.85
C GLN A 36 12.55 -13.88 3.76
N TYR A 37 12.47 -14.68 2.70
CA TYR A 37 11.35 -15.58 2.40
C TYR A 37 11.92 -16.91 1.93
N ASP A 38 11.28 -18.01 2.32
CA ASP A 38 11.61 -19.33 1.77
C ASP A 38 11.08 -19.52 0.34
N GLU A 39 11.42 -20.65 -0.28
CA GLU A 39 11.00 -20.99 -1.66
C GLU A 39 9.48 -21.05 -1.80
N ARG A 40 8.78 -21.64 -0.83
CA ARG A 40 7.31 -21.76 -0.85
C ARG A 40 6.65 -20.38 -0.80
N GLN A 41 7.13 -19.50 0.08
CA GLN A 41 6.67 -18.12 0.19
C GLN A 41 6.95 -17.34 -1.10
N ASN A 42 8.12 -17.52 -1.72
CA ASN A 42 8.44 -16.86 -3.00
C ASN A 42 7.49 -17.28 -4.12
N VAL A 43 7.15 -18.57 -4.22
CA VAL A 43 6.17 -19.08 -5.21
C VAL A 43 4.78 -18.45 -4.98
N ILE A 44 4.34 -18.36 -3.73
CA ILE A 44 3.06 -17.71 -3.39
C ILE A 44 3.10 -16.22 -3.73
N ARG A 45 4.18 -15.52 -3.38
CA ARG A 45 4.34 -14.10 -3.71
C ARG A 45 4.37 -13.87 -5.22
N GLY A 46 5.00 -14.76 -5.99
CA GLY A 46 4.96 -14.74 -7.46
C GLY A 46 3.54 -14.79 -8.02
N ARG A 47 2.68 -15.68 -7.50
CA ARG A 47 1.25 -15.69 -7.85
C ARG A 47 0.53 -14.42 -7.42
N GLY A 48 0.83 -13.90 -6.22
CA GLY A 48 0.32 -12.62 -5.75
C GLY A 48 0.66 -11.46 -6.69
N TYR A 49 1.91 -11.38 -7.16
CA TYR A 49 2.35 -10.39 -8.14
C TYR A 49 1.57 -10.53 -9.46
N MET A 50 1.35 -11.76 -9.93
CA MET A 50 0.54 -12.02 -11.12
C MET A 50 -0.90 -11.52 -10.96
N PHE A 51 -1.56 -11.80 -9.83
CA PHE A 51 -2.91 -11.30 -9.57
C PHE A 51 -2.97 -9.77 -9.46
N GLY A 52 -1.98 -9.17 -8.78
CA GLY A 52 -1.86 -7.71 -8.72
C GLY A 52 -1.67 -7.08 -10.10
N PHE A 53 -0.80 -7.65 -10.93
CA PHE A 53 -0.57 -7.21 -12.30
C PHE A 53 -1.83 -7.27 -13.17
N TRP A 54 -2.54 -8.39 -13.15
CA TRP A 54 -3.79 -8.53 -13.91
C TRP A 54 -4.88 -7.57 -13.40
N THR A 55 -4.92 -7.30 -12.10
CA THR A 55 -5.82 -6.28 -11.53
C THR A 55 -5.54 -4.90 -12.11
N VAL A 56 -4.26 -4.50 -12.19
CA VAL A 56 -3.87 -3.22 -12.82
C VAL A 56 -4.23 -3.21 -14.30
N LEU A 57 -3.94 -4.28 -15.04
CA LEU A 57 -4.26 -4.35 -16.47
C LEU A 57 -5.77 -4.25 -16.74
N VAL A 58 -6.59 -4.96 -15.97
CA VAL A 58 -8.05 -4.89 -16.09
C VAL A 58 -8.53 -3.48 -15.78
N PHE A 59 -8.02 -2.86 -14.72
CA PHE A 59 -8.37 -1.49 -14.36
C PHE A 59 -8.00 -0.49 -15.45
N LEU A 60 -6.79 -0.57 -16.01
CA LEU A 60 -6.37 0.28 -17.13
C LEU A 60 -7.24 0.01 -18.37
N GLY A 61 -7.56 -1.25 -18.68
CA GLY A 61 -8.46 -1.60 -19.76
C GLY A 61 -9.85 -0.97 -19.62
N ILE A 62 -10.40 -0.92 -18.40
CA ILE A 62 -11.65 -0.23 -18.10
C ILE A 62 -11.50 1.28 -18.39
N LEU A 63 -10.42 1.92 -17.96
CA LEU A 63 -10.18 3.33 -18.24
C LEU A 63 -10.09 3.62 -19.74
N PHE A 64 -9.39 2.77 -20.51
CA PHE A 64 -9.33 2.90 -21.97
C PHE A 64 -10.71 2.76 -22.64
N ILE A 65 -11.53 1.83 -22.17
CA ILE A 65 -12.91 1.67 -22.65
C ILE A 65 -13.70 2.94 -22.35
N MET A 66 -13.65 3.44 -21.11
CA MET A 66 -14.35 4.67 -20.71
C MET A 66 -13.94 5.86 -21.59
N GLU A 67 -12.65 6.04 -21.84
CA GLU A 67 -12.13 7.08 -22.71
C GLU A 67 -12.66 6.94 -24.15
N THR A 68 -12.70 5.72 -24.68
CA THR A 68 -13.24 5.42 -26.03
C THR A 68 -14.72 5.82 -26.17
N PHE A 69 -15.50 5.67 -25.11
CA PHE A 69 -16.91 6.07 -25.06
C PHE A 69 -17.14 7.53 -24.62
N GLY A 70 -16.08 8.32 -24.42
CA GLY A 70 -16.17 9.71 -23.98
C GLY A 70 -16.64 9.88 -22.53
N ILE A 71 -16.53 8.83 -21.70
CA ILE A 71 -16.90 8.88 -20.29
C ILE A 71 -15.74 9.48 -19.50
N THR A 72 -15.97 10.64 -18.90
CA THR A 72 -14.98 11.32 -18.06
C THR A 72 -15.35 11.19 -16.58
N LEU A 73 -14.34 10.91 -15.77
CA LEU A 73 -14.47 10.97 -14.31
C LEU A 73 -14.00 12.35 -13.85
N PRO A 74 -14.71 12.98 -12.90
CA PRO A 74 -14.32 14.29 -12.38
C PRO A 74 -13.16 14.13 -11.37
N VAL A 75 -12.07 13.51 -11.77
CA VAL A 75 -10.89 13.27 -10.94
C VAL A 75 -9.63 13.54 -11.76
N ALA A 76 -8.56 13.94 -11.08
CA ALA A 76 -7.28 14.13 -11.73
C ALA A 76 -6.81 12.84 -12.44
N PRO A 77 -6.43 12.89 -13.73
CA PRO A 77 -6.03 11.70 -14.49
C PRO A 77 -4.88 10.91 -13.87
N PHE A 78 -3.91 11.60 -13.26
CA PHE A 78 -2.80 10.93 -12.57
C PHE A 78 -3.28 10.09 -11.38
N SER A 79 -4.32 10.56 -10.65
CA SER A 79 -4.87 9.86 -9.50
C SER A 79 -5.43 8.50 -9.90
N LEU A 80 -6.07 8.40 -11.07
CA LEU A 80 -6.60 7.12 -11.58
C LEU A 80 -5.50 6.08 -11.79
N GLY A 81 -4.36 6.47 -12.38
CA GLY A 81 -3.22 5.55 -12.54
C GLY A 81 -2.69 5.01 -11.20
N PHE A 82 -2.57 5.88 -10.20
CA PHE A 82 -2.18 5.46 -8.85
C PHE A 82 -3.23 4.58 -8.17
N ILE A 83 -4.52 4.87 -8.33
CA ILE A 83 -5.61 4.03 -7.81
C ILE A 83 -5.52 2.61 -8.41
N GLY A 84 -5.27 2.48 -9.71
CA GLY A 84 -5.05 1.17 -10.33
C GLY A 84 -3.90 0.40 -9.69
N ALA A 85 -2.75 1.06 -9.50
CA ALA A 85 -1.59 0.46 -8.83
C ALA A 85 -1.88 0.05 -7.38
N ILE A 86 -2.61 0.89 -6.62
CA ILE A 86 -3.04 0.61 -5.25
C ILE A 86 -3.97 -0.61 -5.21
N LEU A 87 -4.93 -0.72 -6.12
CA LEU A 87 -5.82 -1.89 -6.21
C LEU A 87 -5.02 -3.17 -6.48
N GLY A 88 -4.07 -3.13 -7.41
CA GLY A 88 -3.16 -4.25 -7.68
C GLY A 88 -2.32 -4.65 -6.47
N ALA A 89 -1.73 -3.68 -5.78
CA ALA A 89 -0.97 -3.90 -4.54
C ALA A 89 -1.86 -4.47 -3.42
N THR A 90 -3.11 -4.03 -3.33
CA THR A 90 -4.10 -4.54 -2.37
C THR A 90 -4.40 -6.01 -2.63
N VAL A 91 -4.74 -6.38 -3.87
CA VAL A 91 -5.03 -7.77 -4.26
C VAL A 91 -3.84 -8.67 -3.99
N MET A 92 -2.64 -8.25 -4.40
CA MET A 92 -1.40 -8.97 -4.11
C MET A 92 -1.21 -9.18 -2.59
N SER A 93 -1.35 -8.12 -1.80
CA SER A 93 -1.09 -8.16 -0.37
C SER A 93 -2.09 -9.06 0.36
N VAL A 94 -3.39 -8.92 0.06
CA VAL A 94 -4.44 -9.78 0.62
C VAL A 94 -4.22 -11.24 0.25
N TYR A 95 -3.87 -11.54 -1.01
CA TYR A 95 -3.56 -12.90 -1.44
C TYR A 95 -2.39 -13.50 -0.65
N THR A 96 -1.29 -12.74 -0.49
CA THR A 96 -0.11 -13.23 0.25
C THR A 96 -0.38 -13.38 1.75
N VAL A 97 -1.23 -12.55 2.35
CA VAL A 97 -1.71 -12.74 3.74
C VAL A 97 -2.47 -14.04 3.85
N TRP A 98 -3.46 -14.24 2.98
CA TRP A 98 -4.34 -15.40 3.04
C TRP A 98 -3.59 -16.73 2.84
N ASN A 99 -2.49 -16.70 2.10
CA ASN A 99 -1.65 -17.87 1.82
C ASN A 99 -0.41 -17.98 2.73
N GLY A 100 -0.26 -17.14 3.76
CA GLY A 100 0.82 -17.25 4.73
C GLY A 100 2.21 -16.81 4.23
N ALA A 101 2.26 -16.01 3.16
CA ALA A 101 3.49 -15.51 2.55
C ALA A 101 3.68 -13.99 2.68
N TYR A 102 2.87 -13.33 3.50
CA TYR A 102 2.98 -11.89 3.76
C TYR A 102 4.13 -11.56 4.71
N TRP A 103 4.27 -12.32 5.80
CA TRP A 103 5.36 -12.13 6.76
C TRP A 103 6.61 -12.89 6.31
N GLY A 104 7.73 -12.19 6.20
CA GLY A 104 9.02 -12.85 6.02
C GLY A 104 9.53 -13.53 7.28
N LEU A 105 10.48 -14.45 7.11
CA LEU A 105 11.04 -15.28 8.18
C LEU A 105 11.74 -14.46 9.25
N ASN A 106 12.40 -13.36 8.87
CA ASN A 106 13.11 -12.47 9.78
C ASN A 106 12.27 -11.27 10.25
N ASN A 107 10.98 -11.18 9.90
CA ASN A 107 10.17 -10.02 10.30
C ASN A 107 9.78 -10.06 11.78
N ASN A 108 9.91 -8.92 12.46
CA ASN A 108 9.27 -8.71 13.75
C ASN A 108 7.82 -8.27 13.55
N ARG A 109 6.86 -9.20 13.68
CA ARG A 109 5.44 -8.93 13.42
C ARG A 109 4.91 -7.72 14.21
N LYS A 110 5.31 -7.55 15.47
CA LYS A 110 4.88 -6.41 16.30
C LYS A 110 5.37 -5.07 15.72
N GLN A 111 6.63 -5.00 15.30
CA GLN A 111 7.18 -3.79 14.69
C GLN A 111 6.47 -3.43 13.38
N TYR A 112 6.21 -4.41 12.52
CA TYR A 112 5.47 -4.16 11.28
C TYR A 112 4.03 -3.74 11.53
N ILE A 113 3.34 -4.28 12.54
CA ILE A 113 2.00 -3.82 12.94
C ILE A 113 2.04 -2.37 13.42
N ILE A 114 3.07 -1.98 14.19
CA ILE A 114 3.25 -0.58 14.63
C ILE A 114 3.48 0.34 13.43
N ILE A 115 4.35 -0.05 12.49
CA ILE A 115 4.59 0.71 11.25
C ILE A 115 3.29 0.86 10.46
N PHE A 116 2.54 -0.22 10.32
CA PHE A 116 1.27 -0.22 9.62
C PHE A 116 0.23 0.71 10.28
N ALA A 117 0.08 0.67 11.61
CA ALA A 117 -0.79 1.58 12.36
C ALA A 117 -0.34 3.04 12.21
N PHE A 118 0.97 3.29 12.23
CA PHE A 118 1.52 4.63 11.99
C PHE A 118 1.19 5.13 10.58
N LEU A 119 1.40 4.32 9.55
CA LEU A 119 1.09 4.68 8.16
C LEU A 119 -0.40 5.01 7.98
N LEU A 120 -1.28 4.22 8.60
CA LEU A 120 -2.73 4.45 8.58
C LEU A 120 -3.07 5.83 9.17
N LEU A 121 -2.57 6.14 10.36
CA LEU A 121 -2.86 7.44 10.99
C LEU A 121 -2.24 8.63 10.25
N PHE A 122 -1.00 8.52 9.78
CA PHE A 122 -0.32 9.62 9.09
C PHE A 122 -0.90 9.90 7.71
N ASN A 123 -1.39 8.88 7.03
CA ASN A 123 -2.00 9.00 5.71
C ASN A 123 -3.36 9.75 5.75
N LEU A 124 -3.99 9.86 6.93
CA LEU A 124 -5.19 10.69 7.12
C LEU A 124 -4.90 12.20 7.12
N ILE A 125 -3.68 12.63 7.46
CA ILE A 125 -3.31 14.05 7.58
C ILE A 125 -3.61 14.83 6.30
N PRO A 126 -3.13 14.44 5.09
CA PRO A 126 -3.43 15.17 3.87
C PRO A 126 -4.92 15.16 3.50
N ILE A 127 -5.64 14.07 3.80
CA ILE A 127 -7.09 13.96 3.55
C ILE A 127 -7.84 15.00 4.39
N ILE A 128 -7.58 15.03 5.70
CA ILE A 128 -8.20 15.98 6.64
C ILE A 128 -7.78 17.41 6.32
N GLY A 129 -6.51 17.62 5.96
CA GLY A 129 -5.96 18.91 5.54
C GLY A 129 -6.75 19.50 4.38
N THR A 130 -6.77 18.80 3.23
CA THR A 130 -7.51 19.23 2.04
C THR A 130 -9.00 19.40 2.33
N TRP A 131 -9.62 18.52 3.11
CA TRP A 131 -11.04 18.65 3.45
C TRP A 131 -11.32 19.96 4.18
N LYS A 132 -10.48 20.34 5.15
CA LYS A 132 -10.67 21.56 5.94
C LYS A 132 -10.38 22.83 5.15
N THR A 133 -9.37 22.82 4.27
CA THR A 133 -8.92 24.02 3.55
C THR A 133 -9.68 24.25 2.25
N GLU A 134 -9.98 23.18 1.52
CA GLU A 134 -10.48 23.23 0.14
C GLU A 134 -11.85 22.54 -0.01
N GLY A 135 -12.33 21.85 1.02
CA GLY A 135 -13.61 21.14 0.99
C GLY A 135 -13.50 19.71 0.44
N PHE A 136 -14.55 18.92 0.67
CA PHE A 136 -14.55 17.47 0.38
C PHE A 136 -14.43 17.14 -1.11
N LEU A 137 -14.98 17.98 -1.99
CA LEU A 137 -14.86 17.76 -3.44
C LEU A 137 -13.39 17.77 -3.88
N ASN A 138 -12.58 18.70 -3.37
CA ASN A 138 -11.15 18.73 -3.72
C ASN A 138 -10.38 17.51 -3.20
N VAL A 139 -10.86 16.86 -2.14
CA VAL A 139 -10.30 15.59 -1.67
C VAL A 139 -10.48 14.50 -2.72
N ILE A 140 -11.71 14.33 -3.22
CA ILE A 140 -12.05 13.24 -4.16
C ILE A 140 -11.58 13.52 -5.59
N GLN A 141 -11.46 14.78 -5.99
CA GLN A 141 -11.05 15.16 -7.35
C GLN A 141 -9.53 15.37 -7.47
N GLY A 142 -8.84 15.64 -6.36
CA GLY A 142 -7.43 16.02 -6.32
C GLY A 142 -6.45 14.89 -5.99
N THR A 143 -5.28 15.30 -5.48
CA THR A 143 -4.19 14.40 -5.05
C THR A 143 -4.58 13.55 -3.84
N SER A 144 -5.44 14.07 -2.96
CA SER A 144 -5.87 13.38 -1.74
C SER A 144 -6.72 12.14 -1.99
N LEU A 145 -7.23 11.94 -3.22
CA LEU A 145 -7.85 10.69 -3.65
C LEU A 145 -6.88 9.51 -3.57
N VAL A 146 -5.61 9.73 -3.90
CA VAL A 146 -4.57 8.70 -3.81
C VAL A 146 -4.38 8.28 -2.34
N ASN A 147 -4.40 9.24 -1.41
CA ASN A 147 -4.32 8.96 0.02
C ASN A 147 -5.54 8.16 0.50
N ILE A 148 -6.75 8.47 0.01
CA ILE A 148 -7.95 7.64 0.28
C ILE A 148 -7.73 6.20 -0.24
N GLY A 149 -7.16 6.04 -1.44
CA GLY A 149 -6.82 4.72 -1.98
C GLY A 149 -5.85 3.96 -1.08
N VAL A 150 -4.79 4.61 -0.61
CA VAL A 150 -3.83 4.01 0.33
C VAL A 150 -4.54 3.63 1.64
N GLU A 151 -5.44 4.47 2.14
CA GLU A 151 -6.21 4.20 3.36
C GLU A 151 -7.07 2.94 3.21
N PHE A 152 -7.77 2.83 2.07
CA PHE A 152 -8.53 1.64 1.71
C PHE A 152 -7.64 0.39 1.67
N MET A 153 -6.48 0.46 1.01
CA MET A 153 -5.53 -0.66 0.94
C MET A 153 -5.06 -1.09 2.33
N LEU A 154 -4.71 -0.12 3.19
CA LEU A 154 -4.30 -0.41 4.55
C LEU A 154 -5.45 -1.10 5.28
N ILE A 155 -6.63 -0.49 5.36
CA ILE A 155 -7.79 -1.10 6.05
C ILE A 155 -8.08 -2.52 5.56
N ALA A 156 -8.08 -2.76 4.24
CA ALA A 156 -8.28 -4.09 3.65
C ALA A 156 -7.21 -5.10 4.10
N LEU A 157 -5.95 -4.67 4.17
CA LEU A 157 -4.85 -5.50 4.63
C LEU A 157 -4.94 -5.81 6.13
N GLY A 158 -5.29 -4.81 6.94
CA GLY A 158 -5.53 -4.98 8.37
C GLY A 158 -6.65 -5.97 8.65
N ALA A 159 -7.77 -5.85 7.93
CA ALA A 159 -8.88 -6.78 7.98
C ALA A 159 -8.44 -8.20 7.57
N ALA A 160 -7.71 -8.36 6.47
CA ALA A 160 -7.22 -9.66 6.02
C ALA A 160 -6.29 -10.32 7.06
N LEU A 161 -5.42 -9.54 7.70
CA LEU A 161 -4.53 -10.03 8.76
C LEU A 161 -5.32 -10.49 9.99
N LEU A 162 -6.33 -9.74 10.42
CA LEU A 162 -7.18 -10.10 11.55
C LEU A 162 -8.00 -11.36 11.26
N LEU A 163 -8.66 -11.42 10.11
CA LEU A 163 -9.46 -12.57 9.68
C LEU A 163 -8.60 -13.84 9.58
N ARG A 164 -7.38 -13.73 9.05
CA ARG A 164 -6.45 -14.85 8.98
C ARG A 164 -6.04 -15.33 10.38
N GLN A 165 -5.75 -14.42 11.31
CA GLN A 165 -5.44 -14.77 12.70
C GLN A 165 -6.62 -15.46 13.41
N MET A 166 -7.85 -15.00 13.17
CA MET A 166 -9.05 -15.64 13.72
C MET A 166 -9.22 -17.05 13.17
N LYS A 167 -9.00 -17.23 11.86
CA LYS A 167 -9.05 -18.54 11.21
C LYS A 167 -8.01 -19.50 11.81
N ASP A 168 -6.75 -19.07 11.91
CA ASP A 168 -5.67 -19.91 12.45
C ASP A 168 -5.99 -20.35 13.91
N LYS A 169 -6.54 -19.45 14.74
CA LYS A 169 -6.98 -19.79 16.11
C LYS A 169 -8.14 -20.79 16.18
N ASN A 170 -9.08 -20.71 15.24
CA ASN A 170 -10.20 -21.65 15.20
C ASN A 170 -9.74 -23.04 14.76
N GLU A 171 -8.84 -23.12 13.78
CA GLU A 171 -8.23 -24.39 13.35
C GLU A 171 -7.43 -25.05 14.50
N GLU A 172 -6.76 -24.27 15.35
CA GLU A 172 -6.08 -24.75 16.56
C GLU A 172 -7.04 -25.22 17.66
N ALA A 173 -8.26 -24.69 17.72
CA ALA A 173 -9.26 -25.08 18.73
C ALA A 173 -10.07 -26.33 18.33
N GLU A 174 -10.12 -26.65 17.03
CA GLU A 174 -10.82 -27.81 16.48
C GLU A 174 -9.93 -29.06 16.33
N GLY A 175 -8.60 -28.91 16.39
CA GLY A 175 -7.61 -29.99 16.26
C GLY A 175 -7.09 -30.52 17.58
#